data_AF-A0A2D7L1G8-F1
#
_entry.id   AF-A0A2D7L1G8-F1
#
_cell.length_a   1.000
_cell.length_b   1.000
_cell.length_c   1.000
_cell.angle_alpha   90.00
_cell.angle_beta   90.00
_cell.angle_gamma   90.00
#
_symmetry.space_group_name_H-M   'P 1'
#
loop_
_entity.id
_entity.type
_entity.pdbx_description
1 polymer ?
#
loop_
_entity_poly.entity_id
_entity_poly.type
_entity_poly.pdbx_seq_one_letter_code
_entity_poly.pdbx_strand_id
1 'polypeptide(L)' 'MSQQIIRKISVGKDYKNDAMHYAVGQEVYGGHTIANIVEEEDKYSIYITKEDMLMPWKDFNKNMSISVEYDLSW' A
#
# COMPACT_ATOMS: atom_id res chain seq x y z
N MET A 1 13.82 7.97 -12.89
CA MET A 1 13.41 6.56 -13.04
C MET A 1 11.90 6.56 -13.16
N SER A 2 11.29 5.77 -14.05
CA SER A 2 9.83 5.65 -14.09
C SER A 2 9.36 5.04 -12.75
N GLN A 3 8.53 5.77 -12.01
CA GLN A 3 7.90 5.24 -10.79
C GLN A 3 7.07 4.01 -11.20
N GLN A 4 7.49 2.82 -10.75
CA GLN A 4 6.74 1.59 -10.95
C GLN A 4 5.48 1.66 -10.08
N ILE A 5 4.34 1.25 -10.62
CA ILE A 5 3.06 1.28 -9.88
C ILE A 5 3.10 0.16 -8.84
N ILE A 6 2.93 0.49 -7.55
CA ILE A 6 2.83 -0.50 -6.49
C ILE A 6 1.40 -1.01 -6.43
N ARG A 7 1.24 -2.32 -6.64
CA ARG A 7 -0.04 -3.03 -6.57
C ARG A 7 -0.38 -3.43 -5.14
N LYS A 8 0.61 -3.86 -4.36
CA LYS A 8 0.41 -4.37 -3.00
C LYS A 8 1.67 -4.24 -2.15
N ILE A 9 1.48 -4.03 -0.85
CA ILE A 9 2.52 -4.23 0.15
C ILE A 9 2.07 -5.23 1.21
N SER A 10 3.05 -5.94 1.78
CA SER A 10 2.87 -6.83 2.92
C SER A 10 3.80 -6.39 4.05
N VAL A 11 3.25 -6.09 5.22
CA VAL A 11 3.98 -5.54 6.36
C VAL A 11 4.01 -6.56 7.49
N GLY A 12 5.19 -7.09 7.79
CA GLY A 12 5.37 -8.14 8.80
C GLY A 12 6.63 -8.96 8.55
N LYS A 13 7.09 -9.67 9.59
CA LYS A 13 8.34 -10.45 9.54
C LYS A 13 8.23 -11.67 8.60
N ASP A 14 7.04 -12.28 8.56
CA ASP A 14 6.72 -13.36 7.63
C ASP A 14 5.63 -12.87 6.67
N TYR A 15 6.03 -12.53 5.45
CA TYR A 15 5.11 -12.00 4.45
C TYR A 15 3.99 -12.97 4.05
N LYS A 16 4.06 -14.27 4.38
CA LYS A 16 3.02 -15.24 4.03
C LYS A 16 2.04 -15.49 5.17
N ASN A 17 2.54 -15.63 6.39
CA ASN A 17 1.76 -16.19 7.49
C ASN A 17 1.39 -15.16 8.57
N ASP A 18 2.18 -14.10 8.74
CA ASP A 18 2.03 -13.14 9.84
C ASP A 18 2.34 -11.71 9.36
N ALA A 19 1.71 -11.33 8.25
CA ALA A 19 1.83 -10.00 7.66
C ALA A 19 0.46 -9.38 7.37
N MET A 20 0.41 -8.06 7.52
CA MET A 20 -0.73 -7.25 7.09
C MET A 20 -0.59 -6.94 5.61
N HIS A 21 -1.62 -7.31 4.84
CA HIS A 21 -1.65 -7.12 3.39
C HIS A 21 -2.52 -5.93 3.01
N TYR A 22 -1.98 -5.08 2.14
CA TYR A 22 -2.66 -3.91 1.60
C TYR A 22 -2.49 -3.91 0.09
N ALA A 23 -3.59 -4.05 -0.64
CA ALA A 23 -3.60 -4.04 -2.11
C ALA A 23 -4.45 -2.89 -2.65
N VAL A 24 -4.02 -2.27 -3.74
CA VAL A 24 -4.84 -1.30 -4.48
C VAL A 24 -6.15 -1.96 -4.90
N GLY A 25 -7.27 -1.25 -4.70
CA GLY A 25 -8.63 -1.76 -4.93
C GLY A 25 -9.24 -2.56 -3.79
N GLN A 26 -8.51 -2.81 -2.69
CA GLN A 26 -9.05 -3.47 -1.51
C GLN A 26 -9.99 -2.54 -0.72
N GLU A 27 -11.19 -3.03 -0.40
CA GLU A 27 -12.10 -2.35 0.53
C GLU A 27 -11.57 -2.45 1.98
N VAL A 28 -11.66 -1.34 2.71
CA VAL A 28 -11.25 -1.22 4.11
C VAL A 28 -12.35 -0.56 4.93
N TYR A 29 -12.13 -0.47 6.25
CA TYR A 29 -13.11 0.02 7.22
C TYR A 29 -13.77 1.34 6.78
N GLY A 30 -15.09 1.44 6.99
CA GLY A 30 -15.88 2.64 6.66
C GLY A 30 -16.33 2.75 5.20
N GLY A 31 -16.15 1.69 4.40
CA GLY A 31 -16.51 1.68 2.98
C GLY A 31 -15.52 2.48 2.12
N HIS A 32 -14.27 2.60 2.58
CA HIS A 32 -13.20 3.20 1.81
C HIS A 32 -12.49 2.13 0.99
N THR A 33 -11.82 2.53 -0.09
CA THR A 33 -11.00 1.64 -0.93
C THR A 33 -9.57 2.15 -0.95
N ILE A 34 -8.58 1.24 -0.90
CA ILE A 34 -7.18 1.61 -1.10
C ILE A 34 -7.01 2.10 -2.54
N ALA A 35 -6.69 3.38 -2.69
CA ALA A 35 -6.56 4.05 -3.97
C ALA A 35 -5.13 3.95 -4.50
N ASN A 36 -4.14 4.26 -3.65
CA ASN A 36 -2.73 4.30 -4.04
C ASN A 36 -1.84 3.78 -2.92
N ILE A 37 -0.73 3.17 -3.31
CA ILE A 37 0.40 2.88 -2.44
C ILE A 37 1.60 3.57 -3.06
N VAL A 38 2.22 4.47 -2.30
CA VAL A 38 3.32 5.33 -2.79
C VAL A 38 4.57 5.02 -1.98
N GLU A 39 5.67 4.73 -2.67
CA GLU A 39 7.00 4.70 -2.06
C GLU A 39 7.59 6.10 -2.07
N GLU A 40 7.99 6.58 -0.89
CA GLU A 40 8.71 7.83 -0.65
C GLU A 40 10.14 7.52 -0.20
N GLU A 41 10.93 8.53 0.18
CA GLU A 41 12.34 8.34 0.57
C GLU A 41 12.48 7.38 1.77
N ASP A 42 11.71 7.61 2.84
CA ASP A 42 11.85 6.94 4.13
C ASP A 42 10.65 6.05 4.51
N LYS A 43 9.61 6.02 3.69
CA LYS A 43 8.35 5.33 3.99
C LYS A 43 7.57 4.83 2.78
N TYR A 44 6.55 4.04 3.06
CA TYR A 44 5.44 3.71 2.17
C TYR A 44 4.16 4.28 2.72
N SER A 45 3.42 5.03 1.90
CA SER A 45 2.16 5.67 2.27
C SER A 45 0.98 5.04 1.53
N ILE A 46 -0.05 4.69 2.27
CA ILE A 46 -1.32 4.16 1.76
C ILE A 46 -2.36 5.27 1.77
N TYR A 47 -2.93 5.53 0.61
CA TYR A 47 -4.05 6.44 0.45
C TYR A 47 -5.34 5.66 0.23
N ILE A 48 -6.41 6.11 0.87
CA ILE A 48 -7.74 5.56 0.69
C ILE A 48 -8.66 6.60 0.06
N THR A 49 -9.64 6.14 -0.68
CA THR A 49 -10.68 6.97 -1.27
C THR A 49 -12.06 6.49 -0.85
N LYS A 50 -13.00 7.43 -0.75
CA LYS A 50 -14.44 7.16 -0.69
C LYS A 50 -15.14 8.34 -1.35
N GLU A 51 -16.07 8.03 -2.24
CA GLU A 51 -16.69 9.03 -3.12
C GLU A 51 -15.57 9.79 -3.88
N ASP A 52 -15.50 11.12 -3.73
CA ASP A 52 -14.52 11.97 -4.41
C ASP A 52 -13.38 12.46 -3.47
N MET A 53 -13.26 11.87 -2.27
CA MET A 53 -12.26 12.29 -1.29
C MET A 53 -11.11 11.28 -1.15
N LEU A 54 -9.92 11.70 -1.58
CA LEU A 54 -8.65 10.99 -1.35
C LEU A 54 -8.00 11.48 -0.05
N MET A 55 -7.60 10.56 0.83
CA MET A 55 -6.93 10.90 2.09
C MET A 55 -5.80 9.92 2.43
N PRO A 56 -4.74 10.39 3.12
CA PRO A 56 -3.72 9.50 3.67
C PRO A 56 -4.34 8.65 4.79
N TRP A 57 -3.98 7.37 4.84
CA TRP A 57 -4.49 6.45 5.86
C TRP A 57 -3.39 5.88 6.75
N LYS A 58 -2.31 5.35 6.16
CA LYS A 58 -1.23 4.71 6.90
C LYS A 58 0.12 4.99 6.28
N ASP A 59 1.11 5.19 7.15
CA ASP A 59 2.51 5.28 6.80
C ASP A 59 3.28 4.13 7.45
N PHE A 60 4.19 3.52 6.69
CA PHE A 60 5.12 2.50 7.18
C PHE A 60 6.55 2.93 6.82
N ASN A 61 7.40 3.15 7.82
CA ASN A 61 8.80 3.48 7.57
C ASN A 61 9.55 2.26 6.98
N LYS A 62 10.62 2.53 6.22
CA LYS A 62 11.40 1.48 5.53
C LYS A 62 12.25 0.59 6.44
N ASN A 63 12.34 0.86 7.74
CA ASN A 63 13.02 -0.03 8.68
C ASN A 63 12.15 -1.24 9.07
N MET A 64 10.86 -1.24 8.71
CA MET A 64 9.97 -2.37 8.90
C MET A 64 10.21 -3.47 7.85
N SER A 65 9.88 -4.72 8.18
CA SER A 65 9.86 -5.81 7.20
C SER A 65 8.69 -5.60 6.22
N ILE A 66 9.01 -5.15 5.01
CA ILE A 66 8.04 -4.85 3.95
C ILE A 66 8.40 -5.63 2.69
N SER A 67 7.41 -6.31 2.12
CA SER A 67 7.47 -6.87 0.78
C SER A 67 6.60 -6.04 -0.16
N VAL A 68 7.13 -5.65 -1.32
CA VAL A 68 6.47 -4.81 -2.33
C VAL A 68 6.18 -5.64 -3.58
N GLU A 69 4.93 -5.60 -4.04
CA GLU A 69 4.51 -6.19 -5.31
C GLU A 69 4.14 -5.05 -6.27
N TYR A 70 4.85 -4.98 -7.40
CA TYR A 70 4.57 -4.03 -8.47
C TYR A 70 3.50 -4.57 -9.41
N ASP A 71 2.78 -3.65 -10.05
CA ASP A 71 1.91 -4.00 -11.15
C ASP A 71 2.75 -4.50 -12.33
N LEU A 72 2.33 -5.63 -12.92
CA LEU A 72 2.99 -6.27 -14.05
C LEU A 72 2.29 -5.94 -15.38
N SER A 73 1.26 -5.09 -15.36
CA SER A 73 0.63 -4.61 -16.58
C SER A 73 1.64 -3.79 -17.40
N TRP A 74 2.05 -4.39 -18.52
CA TRP A 74 2.87 -3.80 -19.57
C TRP A 74 2.02 -3.36 -20.76
#